data_AF-A0A846DIJ4-F1
#
_entry.id   AF-A0A846DIJ4-F1
#
_cell.length_a   1.000
_cell.length_b   1.000
_cell.length_c   1.000
_cell.angle_alpha   90.00
_cell.angle_beta   90.00
_cell.angle_gamma   90.00
#
_symmetry.space_group_name_H-M   'P 1'
#
loop_
_entity.id
_entity.type
_entity.pdbx_description
1 polymer ?
#
loop_
_entity_poly.entity_id
_entity_poly.type
_entity_poly.pdbx_seq_one_letter_code
_entity_poly.pdbx_strand_id
1 'polypeptide(L)' 'MSPYSMIIQWSEEDQLFLVTIPEFAAQVVMPCTHGKTREEAIHNGEEVREMYLEAWQIEGKSIPEPKTLQIA' A
#
# COMPACT_ATOMS: atom_id res chain seq x y z
N MET A 1 -9.63 -5.93 9.78
CA MET A 1 -8.79 -5.38 8.70
C MET A 1 -9.07 -3.89 8.59
N SER A 2 -8.04 -3.06 8.66
CA SER A 2 -8.18 -1.61 8.51
C SER A 2 -8.29 -1.25 7.03
N PRO A 3 -9.28 -0.44 6.60
CA PRO A 3 -9.61 -0.24 5.19
C PRO A 3 -8.69 0.79 4.51
N TYR A 4 -7.38 0.55 4.51
CA TYR A 4 -6.43 1.41 3.79
C TYR A 4 -6.66 1.35 2.28
N SER A 5 -6.52 2.50 1.62
CA SER A 5 -6.62 2.57 0.17
C SER A 5 -5.43 1.88 -0.49
N MET A 6 -5.67 1.23 -1.63
CA MET A 6 -4.63 0.64 -2.46
C MET A 6 -4.82 1.07 -3.90
N ILE A 7 -3.82 1.76 -4.45
CA ILE A 7 -3.76 2.17 -5.84
C ILE A 7 -2.86 1.20 -6.59
N ILE A 8 -3.40 0.59 -7.65
CA ILE A 8 -2.68 -0.36 -8.50
C ILE A 8 -2.63 0.20 -9.91
N GLN A 9 -1.42 0.43 -10.43
CA GLN A 9 -1.21 1.05 -11.73
C GLN A 9 -0.24 0.22 -12.57
N TRP A 10 -0.50 0.08 -13.86
CA TRP A 10 0.43 -0.55 -14.80
C TRP A 10 1.60 0.40 -15.09
N SER A 11 2.82 -0.12 -14.99
CA SER A 11 4.05 0.54 -15.44
C SER A 11 4.48 -0.04 -16.77
N GLU A 12 4.51 0.80 -17.81
CA GLU A 12 5.05 0.38 -19.12
C GLU A 12 6.57 0.16 -19.09
N GLU A 13 7.29 0.87 -18.21
CA GLU A 13 8.75 0.73 -18.07
C GLU A 13 9.11 -0.62 -17.44
N ASP A 14 8.41 -0.99 -16.37
CA ASP A 14 8.70 -2.22 -15.61
C ASP A 14 7.93 -3.45 -16.12
N GLN A 15 6.88 -3.23 -16.93
CA GLN A 15 5.91 -4.26 -17.34
C GLN A 15 5.30 -4.99 -16.12
N LEU A 16 4.95 -4.21 -15.09
CA LEU A 16 4.40 -4.68 -13.82
C LEU A 16 3.27 -3.77 -13.35
N PHE A 17 2.38 -4.33 -12.53
CA PHE A 17 1.47 -3.54 -11.71
C PHE A 17 2.20 -3.06 -10.46
N LEU A 18 2.30 -1.76 -10.28
CA LEU A 18 2.90 -1.12 -9.11
C LEU A 18 1.82 -0.76 -8.09
N VAL A 19 2.13 -0.93 -6.81
CA VAL A 19 1.19 -0.76 -5.70
C VAL A 19 1.60 0.43 -4.84
N THR A 20 0.66 1.33 -4.60
CA THR A 20 0.82 2.48 -3.72
C THR A 20 -0.28 2.48 -2.66
N ILE A 21 0.09 2.73 -1.41
CA ILE A 21 -0.82 2.94 -0.28
C ILE A 21 -0.70 4.41 0.13
N PRO A 22 -1.52 5.34 -0.40
CA PRO A 22 -1.30 6.78 -0.26
C PRO A 22 -1.14 7.27 1.19
N GLU A 23 -1.81 6.63 2.13
CA GLU A 23 -1.76 6.91 3.57
C GLU A 23 -0.36 6.68 4.16
N PHE A 24 0.43 5.82 3.54
CA PHE A 24 1.76 5.43 4.02
C PHE A 24 2.88 6.26 3.38
N ALA A 25 2.57 7.07 2.35
CA ALA A 25 3.57 7.79 1.55
C ALA A 25 4.41 8.81 2.34
N ALA A 26 3.96 9.23 3.53
CA ALA A 26 4.74 10.10 4.42
C ALA A 26 5.81 9.33 5.23
N GLN A 27 5.71 8.00 5.31
CA GLN A 27 6.57 7.15 6.15
C GLN A 27 7.39 6.14 5.35
N VAL A 28 6.93 5.74 4.16
CA VAL A 28 7.63 4.78 3.30
C VAL A 28 7.66 5.27 1.85
N VAL A 29 8.66 4.81 1.12
CA VAL A 29 8.81 5.10 -0.31
C VAL A 29 7.72 4.37 -1.09
N MET A 30 7.19 5.06 -2.09
CA MET A 30 6.20 4.53 -3.03
C MET A 30 6.78 4.48 -4.44
N PRO A 31 6.37 3.51 -5.27
CA PRO A 31 5.48 2.39 -4.98
C PRO A 31 6.10 1.39 -3.99
N CYS A 32 5.28 0.79 -3.11
CA CYS A 32 5.80 -0.02 -2.01
C CYS A 32 5.97 -1.51 -2.38
N THR A 33 5.34 -1.96 -3.46
CA THR A 33 5.51 -3.32 -4.01
C THR A 33 4.96 -3.38 -5.44
N HIS A 34 5.02 -4.56 -6.06
CA HIS A 34 4.56 -4.79 -7.42
C HIS A 34 3.97 -6.20 -7.60
N GLY A 35 3.35 -6.47 -8.75
CA GLY A 35 2.92 -7.80 -9.19
C GLY A 35 2.82 -7.88 -10.71
N LYS A 36 2.91 -9.07 -11.29
CA LYS A 36 2.75 -9.29 -12.73
C LYS A 36 1.29 -9.30 -13.15
N THR A 37 0.40 -9.64 -12.22
CA THR A 37 -1.05 -9.54 -12.40
C THR A 37 -1.65 -8.60 -11.35
N ARG A 38 -2.92 -8.21 -11.55
CA ARG A 38 -3.63 -7.40 -10.55
C ARG A 38 -3.78 -8.18 -9.23
N GLU A 39 -4.07 -9.47 -9.32
CA GLU A 39 -4.24 -10.34 -8.16
C GLU A 39 -2.95 -10.47 -7.36
N GLU A 40 -1.81 -10.66 -8.04
CA GLU A 40 -0.49 -10.69 -7.40
C GLU A 40 -0.16 -9.34 -6.75
N ALA A 41 -0.43 -8.24 -7.44
CA ALA A 41 -0.22 -6.90 -6.88
C ALA A 41 -1.08 -6.64 -5.64
N ILE A 42 -2.35 -7.06 -5.64
CA ILE A 42 -3.23 -6.98 -4.46
C ILE A 42 -2.63 -7.80 -3.32
N HIS A 43 -2.27 -9.06 -3.57
CA HIS A 43 -1.74 -9.94 -2.54
C HIS A 43 -0.48 -9.38 -1.90
N ASN A 44 0.50 -8.99 -2.72
CA ASN A 44 1.75 -8.41 -2.25
C ASN A 44 1.51 -7.08 -1.51
N GLY A 45 0.53 -6.29 -1.97
CA GLY A 45 0.11 -5.04 -1.31
C GLY A 45 -0.44 -5.27 0.09
N GLU A 46 -1.25 -6.31 0.28
CA GLU A 46 -1.81 -6.69 1.58
C GLU A 46 -0.71 -7.17 2.54
N GLU A 47 0.23 -8.00 2.07
CA GLU A 47 1.37 -8.48 2.88
C GLU A 47 2.26 -7.33 3.34
N VAL A 48 2.64 -6.43 2.42
CA VAL A 48 3.48 -5.28 2.73
C VAL A 48 2.76 -4.30 3.66
N ARG A 49 1.44 -4.14 3.51
CA ARG A 49 0.64 -3.33 4.43
C ARG A 49 0.71 -3.87 5.85
N GLU A 50 0.50 -5.17 6.04
CA GLU A 50 0.55 -5.82 7.36
C GLU A 50 1.94 -5.69 7.97
N MET A 51 2.99 -5.95 7.19
CA MET A 51 4.38 -5.78 7.62
C MET A 51 4.66 -4.35 8.12
N TYR A 52 4.20 -3.31 7.42
CA TYR A 52 4.41 -1.92 7.88
C TYR A 52 3.63 -1.59 9.16
N LEU A 53 2.38 -2.04 9.27
CA LEU A 53 1.57 -1.81 10.46
C LEU A 53 2.19 -2.48 11.70
N GLU A 54 2.67 -3.71 11.55
CA GLU A 54 3.38 -4.43 12.61
C GLU A 54 4.68 -3.72 13.00
N ALA A 55 5.48 -3.30 12.02
CA ALA A 55 6.73 -2.57 12.27
C ALA A 55 6.47 -1.27 13.03
N TRP A 56 5.49 -0.46 12.62
CA TRP A 56 5.16 0.79 13.31
C TRP A 56 4.61 0.58 14.70
N GLN A 57 3.83 -0.48 14.90
CA GLN A 57 3.34 -0.85 16.23
C GLN A 57 4.51 -1.22 17.17
N ILE A 58 5.48 -2.00 16.69
CA ILE A 58 6.66 -2.40 17.46
C ILE A 58 7.56 -1.19 17.76
N GLU A 59 7.75 -0.32 16.78
CA GLU A 59 8.59 0.87 16.90
C GLU A 59 7.93 2.02 17.68
N GLY A 60 6.65 1.89 18.05
CA GLY A 60 5.87 2.95 18.70
C GLY A 60 5.66 4.18 17.81
N LYS A 61 5.69 3.99 16.48
CA LYS A 61 5.43 5.05 15.50
C LYS A 61 3.93 5.30 15.36
N SER A 62 3.57 6.52 14.95
CA SER A 62 2.18 6.85 14.65
C SER A 62 1.72 6.07 13.41
N ILE A 63 0.63 5.32 13.56
CA ILE A 63 -0.01 4.60 12.48
C ILE A 63 -0.93 5.58 11.73
N PRO A 64 -0.80 5.73 10.40
CA PRO A 64 -1.69 6.57 9.61
C PRO A 64 -3.14 6.10 9.68
N GLU A 65 -4.10 7.01 9.67
CA GLU A 65 -5.52 6.67 9.57
C GLU A 65 -5.90 6.33 8.12
N PRO A 66 -6.75 5.31 7.89
CA PRO A 66 -7.26 5.00 6.55
C PRO A 66 -8.05 6.14 5.93
N LYS A 67 -7.87 6.38 4.62
CA LYS A 67 -8.75 7.29 3.88
C LYS A 67 -10.04 6.58 3.52
N THR A 68 -11.16 7.20 3.85
CA THR A 68 -12.48 6.74 3.42
C THR A 68 -12.93 7.53 2.19
N LEU A 69 -13.77 6.90 1.36
CA LEU A 69 -14.36 7.57 0.21
C LEU A 69 -15.19 8.77 0.67
N GLN A 70 -14.78 9.97 0.27
CA GLN A 70 -15.61 11.16 0.39
C GLN A 70 -16.35 11.37 -0.93
N ILE A 71 -17.65 11.14 -0.91
CA ILE A 71 -18.53 11.46 -2.04
C ILE A 71 -18.98 12.91 -1.83
N ALA A 72 -18.68 13.77 -2.81
CA ALA A 72 -19.17 15.14 -2.87
C ALA A 72 -20.54 15.21 -3.56
#